data_AF-A0A967N7B6-F1
#
_entry.id   AF-A0A967N7B6-F1
#
_cell.length_a   1.000
_cell.length_b   1.000
_cell.length_c   1.000
_cell.angle_alpha   90.00
_cell.angle_beta   90.00
_cell.angle_gamma   90.00
#
_symmetry.space_group_name_H-M   'P 1'
#
loop_
_entity.id
_entity.type
_entity.pdbx_description
1 polymer ?
#
loop_
_entity_poly.entity_id
_entity_poly.type
_entity_poly.pdbx_seq_one_letter_code
_entity_poly.pdbx_strand_id
1 'polypeptide(L)'
;PADNYERYGLGNEHLPSEFYDTRENRSGGGFPVNPLIWEGVVAVTDFRGGELAEVRLHPVTLGHGLPRPQRGRPLLAKGDLGEKILGDIQRLSEP
;
A
#
# COMPACT_ATOMS: atom_id res chain seq x y z
N PRO A 1 7.28 -8.08 20.31
CA PRO A 1 7.37 -8.24 21.78
C PRO A 1 6.10 -8.92 22.31
N ALA A 2 6.17 -9.63 23.45
CA ALA A 2 5.10 -10.55 23.94
C ALA A 2 3.78 -9.83 24.26
N ASP A 3 3.88 -8.61 24.79
CA ASP A 3 2.78 -7.65 25.02
C ASP A 3 1.80 -7.50 23.85
N ASN A 4 2.29 -7.57 22.62
CA ASN A 4 1.46 -7.46 21.43
C ASN A 4 0.58 -8.70 21.24
N TYR A 5 1.10 -9.89 21.52
CA TYR A 5 0.38 -11.16 21.37
C TYR A 5 -0.69 -11.29 22.46
N GLU A 6 -0.33 -10.94 23.70
CA GLU A 6 -1.21 -10.99 24.86
C GLU A 6 -2.48 -10.15 24.67
N ARG A 7 -2.38 -8.96 24.04
CA ARG A 7 -3.56 -8.13 23.68
C ARG A 7 -4.57 -8.83 22.80
N TYR A 8 -4.15 -9.83 22.04
CA TYR A 8 -5.03 -10.63 21.18
C TYR A 8 -5.36 -12.01 21.79
N GLY A 9 -4.90 -12.29 23.01
CA GLY A 9 -5.08 -13.58 23.68
C GLY A 9 -4.20 -14.68 23.12
N LEU A 10 -3.05 -14.33 22.54
CA LEU A 10 -2.10 -15.26 21.95
C LEU A 10 -0.90 -15.46 22.89
N GLY A 11 -0.49 -16.71 23.08
CA GLY A 11 0.73 -17.08 23.80
C GLY A 11 1.94 -17.29 22.90
N ASN A 12 3.07 -17.71 23.51
CA ASN A 12 4.36 -17.90 22.84
C ASN A 12 4.37 -19.06 21.83
N GLU A 13 3.38 -19.94 21.91
CA GLU A 13 3.13 -21.05 20.98
C GLU A 13 2.57 -20.58 19.63
N HIS A 14 1.98 -19.38 19.57
CA HIS A 14 1.38 -18.87 18.34
C HIS A 14 2.42 -18.30 17.39
N LEU A 15 2.23 -18.57 16.10
CA LEU A 15 3.06 -18.07 15.04
C LEU A 15 2.83 -16.58 14.80
N PRO A 16 3.84 -15.85 14.29
CA PRO A 16 3.65 -14.48 13.84
C PRO A 16 2.51 -14.31 12.83
N SER A 17 2.28 -15.31 11.97
CA SER A 17 1.15 -15.28 11.02
C SER A 17 -0.20 -15.24 11.74
N GLU A 18 -0.37 -16.03 12.80
CA GLU A 18 -1.60 -16.10 13.60
C GLU A 18 -1.84 -14.81 14.37
N PHE A 19 -0.78 -14.16 14.86
CA PHE A 19 -0.86 -12.81 15.41
C PHE A 19 -1.37 -11.80 14.39
N TYR A 20 -0.81 -11.78 13.18
CA TYR A 20 -1.25 -10.85 12.16
C TYR A 20 -2.69 -11.10 11.71
N ASP A 21 -3.10 -12.36 11.56
CA ASP A 21 -4.48 -12.72 11.20
C ASP A 21 -5.48 -12.32 12.28
N THR A 22 -5.17 -12.63 13.54
CA THR A 22 -6.04 -12.29 14.68
C THR A 22 -6.18 -10.78 14.81
N ARG A 23 -5.08 -10.03 14.65
CA ARG A 23 -5.10 -8.57 14.65
C ARG A 23 -5.94 -8.01 13.52
N GLU A 24 -5.73 -8.48 12.28
CA GLU A 24 -6.44 -7.98 11.09
C GLU A 24 -7.96 -8.22 11.24
N ASN A 25 -8.36 -9.42 11.67
CA ASN A 25 -9.76 -9.76 11.93
C ASN A 25 -10.40 -8.94 13.06
N ARG A 26 -9.70 -8.74 14.18
CA ARG A 26 -10.26 -8.01 15.34
C ARG A 26 -10.25 -6.50 15.20
N SER A 27 -9.33 -5.94 14.42
CA SER A 27 -9.22 -4.48 14.21
C SER A 27 -10.16 -3.95 13.12
N GLY A 28 -11.00 -4.81 12.53
CA GLY A 28 -11.82 -4.42 11.38
C GLY A 28 -10.99 -4.13 10.13
N GLY A 29 -9.78 -4.70 10.05
CA GLY A 29 -8.96 -4.70 8.85
C GLY A 29 -7.90 -3.60 8.71
N GLY A 30 -7.89 -2.57 9.55
CA GLY A 30 -6.83 -1.54 9.62
C GLY A 30 -6.28 -1.05 8.27
N PHE A 31 -4.96 -0.88 8.17
CA PHE A 31 -4.31 -0.50 6.92
C PHE A 31 -4.45 -1.54 5.78
N PRO A 32 -4.38 -2.86 6.05
CA PRO A 32 -4.51 -3.86 4.99
C PRO A 32 -5.82 -3.81 4.20
N VAL A 33 -6.95 -3.41 4.80
CA VAL A 33 -8.22 -3.35 4.08
C VAL A 33 -8.45 -2.04 3.31
N ASN A 34 -7.69 -0.98 3.60
CA ASN A 34 -7.83 0.29 2.88
C ASN A 34 -7.07 0.24 1.54
N PRO A 35 -7.75 0.23 0.38
CA PRO A 35 -7.11 0.14 -0.93
C PRO A 35 -6.11 1.28 -1.20
N LEU A 36 -6.35 2.49 -0.67
CA LEU A 36 -5.50 3.66 -0.91
C LEU A 36 -4.07 3.51 -0.37
N ILE A 37 -3.83 2.58 0.55
CA ILE A 37 -2.49 2.32 1.11
C ILE A 37 -1.66 1.45 0.17
N TRP A 38 -2.32 0.75 -0.75
CA TRP A 38 -1.70 -0.16 -1.71
C TRP A 38 -1.55 0.47 -3.09
N GLU A 39 -1.93 1.73 -3.25
CA GLU A 39 -2.01 2.44 -4.51
C GLU A 39 -1.15 3.71 -4.43
N GLY A 40 -0.46 4.05 -5.52
CA GLY A 40 0.35 5.27 -5.55
C GLY A 40 1.04 5.48 -6.88
N VAL A 41 1.99 6.42 -6.92
CA VAL A 41 2.78 6.71 -8.12
C VAL A 41 4.27 6.70 -7.79
N VAL A 42 5.07 6.24 -8.74
CA VAL A 42 6.51 6.52 -8.78
C VAL A 42 6.72 7.74 -9.68
N ALA A 43 7.23 8.82 -9.12
CA ALA A 43 7.57 10.03 -9.86
C ALA A 43 9.00 9.93 -10.41
N VAL A 44 9.15 10.12 -11.72
CA VAL A 44 10.45 10.23 -12.39
C VAL A 44 10.60 11.67 -12.88
N THR A 45 11.63 12.35 -12.43
CA THR A 45 11.90 13.75 -12.75
C THR A 45 13.04 13.86 -13.76
N ASP A 46 12.86 14.73 -14.76
CA ASP A 46 13.88 15.09 -15.75
C ASP A 46 14.30 16.54 -15.51
N PHE A 47 15.61 16.76 -15.32
CA PHE A 47 16.21 18.08 -15.15
C PHE A 47 17.08 18.41 -16.35
N ARG A 48 16.89 19.60 -16.93
CA ARG A 48 17.66 20.09 -18.09
C ARG A 48 18.23 21.45 -17.78
N GLY A 49 19.55 21.61 -17.93
CA GLY A 49 20.22 22.86 -17.61
C GLY A 49 20.14 23.27 -16.13
N GLY A 50 19.88 22.32 -15.22
CA GLY A 50 19.70 22.58 -13.79
C GLY A 50 18.26 22.93 -13.38
N GLU A 51 17.33 23.00 -14.32
CA GLU A 51 15.91 23.28 -14.07
C GLU A 51 15.06 22.03 -14.27
N LEU A 52 13.98 21.91 -13.48
CA LEU A 52 13.01 20.81 -13.62
C LEU A 52 12.24 20.99 -14.93
N ALA A 53 12.40 20.06 -15.86
CA ALA A 53 11.78 20.09 -17.18
C ALA A 53 10.51 19.22 -17.26
N GLU A 54 10.49 18.08 -16.58
CA GLU A 54 9.38 17.13 -16.63
C GLU A 54 9.25 16.33 -15.33
N VAL A 55 8.01 16.01 -14.94
CA VAL A 55 7.70 14.98 -13.93
C VAL A 55 6.75 13.96 -14.58
N ARG A 56 7.20 12.71 -14.70
CA ARG A 56 6.38 11.59 -15.18
C ARG A 56 5.91 10.78 -13.98
N LEU A 57 4.59 10.59 -13.87
CA LEU A 57 3.98 9.79 -12.82
C LEU A 57 3.63 8.41 -13.36
N HIS A 58 4.23 7.37 -12.81
CA HIS A 58 3.93 5.98 -13.14
C HIS A 58 3.06 5.36 -12.06
N PRO A 59 1.78 5.03 -12.33
CA PRO A 59 0.91 4.44 -11.32
C PRO A 59 1.39 3.04 -10.95
N VAL A 60 1.40 2.75 -9.66
CA VAL A 60 1.85 1.49 -9.08
C VAL A 60 0.84 0.95 -8.08
N THR A 61 0.79 -0.37 -7.98
CA THR A 61 0.06 -1.07 -6.93
C THR A 61 1.00 -1.97 -6.13
N LEU A 62 0.66 -2.16 -4.87
CA LEU A 62 1.27 -3.11 -3.95
C LEU A 62 0.45 -4.40 -3.81
N GLY A 63 -0.61 -4.57 -4.60
CA GLY A 63 -1.40 -5.81 -4.66
C GLY A 63 -2.47 -5.92 -3.56
N HIS A 64 -3.34 -4.90 -3.43
CA HIS A 64 -4.48 -4.97 -2.51
C HIS A 64 -5.33 -6.22 -2.76
N GLY A 65 -5.76 -6.88 -1.68
CA GLY A 65 -6.55 -8.12 -1.75
C GLY A 65 -5.78 -9.39 -2.12
N LEU A 66 -4.51 -9.29 -2.54
CA LEU A 66 -3.68 -10.46 -2.81
C LEU A 66 -3.21 -11.14 -1.52
N PRO A 67 -2.88 -12.46 -1.57
CA PRO A 67 -2.30 -13.16 -0.42
C PRO A 67 -1.07 -12.44 0.16
N ARG A 68 -0.89 -12.51 1.48
CA ARG A 68 0.24 -11.90 2.20
C ARG A 68 1.63 -12.06 1.55
N PRO A 69 2.00 -13.23 0.98
CA PRO A 69 3.29 -13.40 0.32
C PRO A 69 3.43 -12.68 -1.04
N GLN A 70 2.33 -12.25 -1.64
CA GLN A 70 2.27 -11.66 -2.99
C GLN A 70 2.08 -10.14 -2.97
N ARG A 71 1.81 -9.56 -1.80
CA ARG A 71 1.56 -8.13 -1.61
C ARG A 71 2.81 -7.40 -1.10
N GLY A 72 2.91 -6.10 -1.35
CA GLY A 72 3.97 -5.21 -0.85
C GLY A 72 5.11 -4.90 -1.84
N ARG A 73 5.25 -5.67 -2.92
CA ARG A 73 6.18 -5.33 -4.01
C ARG A 73 5.50 -4.38 -5.01
N PRO A 74 6.09 -3.21 -5.33
CA PRO A 74 5.55 -2.33 -6.35
C PRO A 74 5.51 -2.99 -7.73
N LEU A 75 4.35 -2.92 -8.37
CA LEU A 75 4.12 -3.32 -9.76
C LEU A 75 3.40 -2.19 -10.49
N LEU A 76 3.66 -2.02 -11.79
CA LEU A 76 2.93 -1.06 -12.60
C LEU A 76 1.43 -1.40 -12.60
N ALA A 77 0.62 -0.43 -12.20
CA ALA A 77 -0.83 -0.50 -12.37
C ALA A 77 -1.18 -0.22 -13.83
N LYS A 78 -2.09 -1.01 -14.40
CA LYS A 78 -2.50 -0.95 -15.80
C LYS A 78 -4.02 -0.91 -15.91
N GLY A 79 -4.53 -0.44 -17.06
CA GLY A 79 -5.97 -0.31 -17.31
C GLY A 79 -6.66 0.55 -16.25
N ASP A 80 -7.87 0.15 -15.88
CA ASP A 80 -8.76 0.88 -14.96
C ASP A 80 -8.08 1.24 -13.63
N LEU A 81 -7.24 0.36 -13.07
CA LEU A 81 -6.52 0.65 -11.82
C LEU A 81 -5.51 1.79 -12.00
N GLY A 82 -4.79 1.81 -13.12
CA GLY A 82 -3.84 2.87 -13.43
C GLY A 82 -4.53 4.22 -13.62
N GLU A 83 -5.65 4.22 -14.34
CA GLU A 83 -6.48 5.40 -14.57
C GLU A 83 -7.08 5.94 -13.27
N LYS A 84 -7.62 5.05 -12.42
CA LYS A 84 -8.10 5.40 -11.08
C LYS A 84 -7.03 6.10 -10.26
N ILE A 85 -5.84 5.50 -10.17
CA ILE A 85 -4.73 6.05 -9.35
C ILE A 85 -4.34 7.45 -9.83
N LEU A 86 -4.18 7.63 -11.15
CA LEU A 86 -3.83 8.94 -11.71
C LEU A 86 -4.94 9.97 -11.48
N GLY A 87 -6.21 9.57 -11.64
CA GLY A 87 -7.36 10.43 -11.35
C GLY A 87 -7.46 10.81 -9.88
N ASP A 88 -7.17 9.89 -8.96
CA ASP A 88 -7.14 10.17 -7.52
C ASP A 88 -6.03 11.17 -7.17
N ILE A 89 -4.82 11.01 -7.73
CA ILE A 89 -3.73 11.97 -7.54
C ILE A 89 -4.13 13.36 -8.06
N GLN A 90 -4.72 13.43 -9.24
CA GLN A 90 -5.18 14.70 -9.81
C GLN A 90 -6.19 15.39 -8.89
N ARG A 91 -7.25 14.68 -8.49
CA ARG A 91 -8.30 15.19 -7.61
C ARG A 91 -7.77 15.63 -6.24
N LEU A 92 -6.86 14.85 -5.65
CA LEU A 92 -6.27 15.16 -4.34
C LEU A 92 -5.25 16.30 -4.39
N SER A 93 -4.81 16.69 -5.58
CA SER A 93 -3.88 17.81 -5.80
C SER A 93 -4.59 19.11 -6.20
N GLU A 94 -5.92 19.11 -6.25
CA GLU A 94 -6.69 20.34 -6.47
C GLU A 94 -6.52 21.30 -5.28
N PRO A 95 -6.42 22.63 -5.51
CA PRO A 95 -6.23 23.64 -4.46
C PRO A 95 -7.39 23.76 -3.46
#